data_AF-V9EKP9-F1
#
_entry.id   AF-V9EKP9-F1
#
_cell.length_a   1.000
_cell.length_b   1.000
_cell.length_c   1.000
_cell.angle_alpha   90.00
_cell.angle_beta   90.00
_cell.angle_gamma   90.00
#
_symmetry.space_group_name_H-M   'P 1'
#
loop_
_entity.id
_entity.type
_entity.pdbx_description
1 polymer ?
#
loop_
_entity_poly.entity_id
_entity_poly.type
_entity_poly.pdbx_seq_one_letter_code
_entity_poly.pdbx_strand_id
1 'polypeptide(L)'
;MPSSRTKELSDEDRSRVVSAVLSLSTDGTPARGALAFVAAEFDVDPSTISRIWSRARNAFLATGSYAAKSLKDNSGRPRKDYSAQIELLRDVDLLKRTT
;
A
#
# COMPACT_ATOMS: atom_id res chain seq x y z
N MET A 1 -8.79 14.12 24.07
CA MET A 1 -7.36 13.91 23.78
C MET A 1 -7.12 14.24 22.32
N PRO A 2 -6.26 15.20 21.94
CA PRO A 2 -5.91 15.38 20.55
C PRO A 2 -5.14 14.13 20.10
N SER A 3 -5.68 13.39 19.13
CA SER A 3 -4.94 12.33 18.45
C SER A 3 -3.68 12.98 17.87
N SER A 4 -2.49 12.55 18.32
CA SER A 4 -1.25 12.94 17.67
C SER A 4 -1.40 12.58 16.20
N ARG A 5 -1.27 13.59 15.33
CA ARG A 5 -1.26 13.38 13.89
C ARG A 5 -0.09 12.44 13.61
N THR A 6 -0.39 11.18 13.34
CA THR A 6 0.61 10.19 12.93
C THR A 6 1.26 10.72 11.65
N LYS A 7 2.57 10.93 11.70
CA LYS A 7 3.38 11.34 10.55
C LYS A 7 3.07 10.42 9.35
N GLU A 8 2.58 11.02 8.26
CA GLU A 8 2.29 10.28 7.03
C GLU A 8 3.61 10.04 6.30
N LEU A 9 4.02 8.77 6.16
CA LEU A 9 5.18 8.39 5.36
C LEU A 9 4.83 8.50 3.87
N SER A 10 5.75 9.04 3.06
CA SER A 10 5.65 8.95 1.60
C SER A 10 5.95 7.52 1.13
N ASP A 11 5.62 7.19 -0.13
CA ASP A 11 5.98 5.87 -0.67
C ASP A 11 7.50 5.68 -0.78
N GLU A 12 8.26 6.77 -0.94
CA GLU A 12 9.72 6.74 -0.88
C GLU A 12 10.22 6.48 0.54
N ASP A 13 9.59 7.06 1.56
CA ASP A 13 9.94 6.73 2.95
C ASP A 13 9.60 5.28 3.28
N ARG A 14 8.48 4.76 2.76
CA ARG A 14 8.12 3.34 2.92
C ARG A 14 9.13 2.42 2.28
N SER A 15 9.68 2.76 1.11
CA SER A 15 10.73 1.96 0.48
C SER A 15 12.03 1.97 1.30
N ARG A 16 12.41 3.14 1.83
CA ARG A 16 13.57 3.28 2.74
C ARG A 16 13.38 2.48 4.03
N VAL A 17 12.19 2.51 4.63
CA VAL A 17 11.84 1.66 5.80
C VAL A 17 12.05 0.19 5.48
N VAL A 18 11.56 -0.27 4.33
CA VAL A 18 11.69 -1.68 3.91
C VAL A 18 13.17 -2.04 3.75
N SER A 19 13.97 -1.20 3.11
CA SER A 19 15.43 -1.39 2.98
C SER A 19 16.15 -1.43 4.33
N ALA A 20 15.78 -0.56 5.28
CA ALA A 20 16.35 -0.52 6.62
C ALA A 20 15.99 -1.76 7.45
N VAL A 21 14.76 -2.26 7.33
CA VAL A 21 14.38 -3.52 7.99
C VAL A 21 15.12 -4.71 7.35
N LEU A 22 15.28 -4.71 6.03
CA LEU A 22 16.03 -5.74 5.29
C LEU A 22 17.51 -5.79 5.70
N SER A 23 18.17 -4.65 5.87
CA SER A 23 19.58 -4.61 6.30
C SER A 23 19.78 -5.16 7.72
N LEU A 24 18.72 -5.13 8.55
CA LEU A 24 18.67 -5.69 9.89
C LEU A 24 18.03 -7.09 9.95
N SER A 25 17.85 -7.73 8.79
CA SER A 25 17.24 -9.06 8.67
C SER A 25 18.25 -10.12 8.28
N THR A 26 18.06 -11.32 8.82
CA THR A 26 18.75 -12.54 8.36
C THR A 26 17.70 -13.43 7.70
N ASP A 27 17.94 -13.84 6.46
CA ASP A 27 17.02 -14.68 5.67
C ASP A 27 15.56 -14.16 5.64
N GLY A 28 15.40 -12.84 5.52
CA GLY A 28 14.09 -12.19 5.49
C GLY A 28 13.36 -12.17 6.84
N THR A 29 14.06 -12.48 7.94
CA THR A 29 13.56 -12.36 9.31
C THR A 29 14.29 -11.24 10.03
N PRO A 30 13.60 -10.14 10.43
CA PRO A 30 14.23 -9.05 11.14
C PRO A 30 14.71 -9.48 12.53
N ALA A 31 15.90 -9.01 12.92
CA ALA A 31 16.44 -9.25 14.25
C ALA A 31 15.51 -8.71 15.36
N ARG A 32 15.63 -9.27 16.57
CA ARG A 32 14.83 -8.82 17.72
C ARG A 32 15.06 -7.32 17.96
N GLY A 33 13.98 -6.55 17.97
CA GLY A 33 14.03 -5.10 18.18
C GLY A 33 14.31 -4.27 16.91
N ALA A 34 14.62 -4.88 15.76
CA ALA A 34 14.91 -4.15 14.53
C ALA A 34 13.74 -3.23 14.10
N LEU A 35 12.49 -3.70 14.21
CA LEU A 35 11.33 -2.87 13.87
C LEU A 35 11.19 -1.64 14.80
N ALA A 36 11.55 -1.78 16.07
CA ALA A 36 11.51 -0.66 17.03
C ALA A 36 12.67 0.32 16.78
N PHE A 37 13.84 -0.19 16.41
CA PHE A 37 14.99 0.63 16.01
C PHE A 37 14.65 1.48 14.77
N VAL A 38 14.12 0.85 13.71
CA VAL A 38 13.69 1.56 12.50
C VAL A 38 12.55 2.53 12.79
N ALA A 39 11.63 2.17 13.70
CA ALA A 39 10.55 3.08 14.10
C ALA A 39 11.08 4.38 14.72
N ALA A 40 12.12 4.29 15.56
CA ALA A 40 12.78 5.44 16.15
C ALA A 40 13.50 6.30 15.09
N GLU A 41 14.18 5.68 14.12
CA GLU A 41 14.86 6.39 13.03
C GLU A 41 13.90 7.22 12.16
N PHE A 42 12.69 6.69 11.91
CA PHE A 42 11.69 7.36 11.09
C PHE A 42 10.71 8.23 11.88
N ASP A 43 10.83 8.31 13.21
CA ASP A 43 9.91 9.01 14.12
C ASP A 43 8.44 8.58 13.90
N VAL A 44 8.21 7.27 13.91
CA VAL A 44 6.88 6.68 13.74
C VAL A 44 6.63 5.59 14.77
N ASP A 45 5.36 5.27 14.99
CA ASP A 45 4.99 4.18 15.89
C ASP A 45 5.48 2.82 15.35
N PRO A 46 6.02 1.91 16.20
CA PRO A 46 6.46 0.58 15.77
C PRO A 46 5.39 -0.25 15.05
N SER A 47 4.11 -0.03 15.34
CA SER A 47 3.01 -0.68 14.61
C SER A 47 2.94 -0.26 13.14
N THR A 48 3.39 0.96 12.80
CA THR A 48 3.47 1.45 11.42
C THR A 48 4.55 0.69 10.66
N ILE A 49 5.75 0.57 11.23
CA ILE A 49 6.85 -0.21 10.64
C ILE A 49 6.45 -1.69 10.49
N SER A 50 5.82 -2.27 11.51
CA SER A 50 5.32 -3.65 11.47
C SER A 50 4.32 -3.89 10.34
N ARG A 51 3.37 -2.97 10.12
CA ARG A 51 2.41 -3.03 8.99
C ARG A 51 3.12 -2.91 7.64
N ILE A 52 4.06 -1.97 7.51
CA ILE A 52 4.85 -1.79 6.27
C ILE A 52 5.63 -3.07 5.96
N TRP A 53 6.32 -3.63 6.96
CA TRP A 53 7.09 -4.86 6.81
C TRP A 53 6.23 -6.06 6.41
N SER A 54 5.10 -6.24 7.09
CA SER A 54 4.17 -7.33 6.78
C SER A 54 3.66 -7.24 5.33
N ARG A 55 3.37 -6.02 4.84
CA ARG A 55 2.98 -5.81 3.43
C ARG A 55 4.13 -6.11 2.48
N ALA A 56 5.34 -5.62 2.76
CA ALA A 56 6.52 -5.90 1.94
C ALA A 56 6.81 -7.39 1.82
N ARG A 57 6.71 -8.13 2.94
CA ARG A 57 6.86 -9.58 2.97
C ARG A 57 5.77 -10.29 2.15
N ASN A 58 4.52 -9.87 2.26
CA ASN A 58 3.44 -10.43 1.45
C ASN A 58 3.62 -10.16 -0.05
N ALA A 59 4.07 -8.96 -0.41
CA ALA A 59 4.41 -8.62 -1.80
C ALA A 59 5.56 -9.48 -2.33
N PHE A 60 6.59 -9.72 -1.49
CA PHE A 60 7.70 -10.60 -1.85
C PHE A 60 7.21 -12.04 -2.10
N LEU A 61 6.31 -12.56 -1.26
CA LEU A 61 5.73 -13.89 -1.46
C LEU A 61 4.88 -13.99 -2.74
N ALA A 62 4.24 -12.89 -3.18
CA ALA A 62 3.38 -12.88 -4.36
C ALA A 62 4.14 -12.61 -5.67
N THR A 63 5.18 -11.77 -5.64
CA THR A 63 5.81 -11.20 -6.86
C THR A 63 7.34 -11.33 -6.84
N GLY A 64 7.95 -11.78 -5.74
CA GLY A 64 9.41 -11.90 -5.59
C GLY A 64 10.12 -10.58 -5.32
N SER A 65 9.39 -9.49 -5.07
CA SER A 65 9.96 -8.17 -4.77
C SER A 65 9.35 -7.57 -3.51
N TYR A 66 10.19 -6.94 -2.68
CA TYR A 66 9.73 -6.24 -1.49
C TYR A 66 9.13 -4.89 -1.88
N ALA A 67 7.83 -4.73 -1.64
CA ALA A 67 7.12 -3.48 -1.91
C ALA A 67 6.03 -3.22 -0.87
N ALA A 68 5.97 -2.00 -0.34
CA ALA A 68 4.96 -1.58 0.62
C ALA A 68 4.37 -0.22 0.25
N LYS A 69 3.49 -0.20 -0.76
CA LYS A 69 2.78 1.01 -1.18
C LYS A 69 1.70 1.44 -0.17
N SER A 70 1.37 2.72 -0.17
CA SER A 70 0.17 3.22 0.52
C SER A 70 -1.10 2.53 0.00
N LEU A 71 -2.07 2.32 0.89
CA LEU A 71 -3.42 1.85 0.53
C LEU A 71 -4.44 2.99 0.43
N LYS A 72 -4.02 4.24 0.67
CA LYS A 72 -4.90 5.41 0.70
C LYS A 72 -5.72 5.54 -0.59
N ASP A 73 -5.06 5.36 -1.73
CA ASP A 73 -5.68 5.48 -3.05
C ASP A 73 -6.35 4.17 -3.53
N ASN A 74 -6.17 3.08 -2.79
CA ASN A 74 -6.84 1.80 -3.04
C ASN A 74 -7.94 1.55 -2.01
N SER A 75 -8.74 2.59 -1.77
CA SER A 75 -9.84 2.56 -0.82
C SER A 75 -11.17 2.87 -1.52
N GLY A 76 -12.26 2.35 -0.94
CA GLY A 76 -13.61 2.52 -1.51
C GLY A 76 -14.00 1.42 -2.50
N ARG A 77 -15.15 1.64 -3.15
CA ARG A 77 -15.70 0.67 -4.11
C ARG A 77 -14.95 0.80 -5.44
N PRO A 78 -14.37 -0.29 -5.99
CA PRO A 78 -13.76 -0.25 -7.31
C PRO A 78 -14.82 0.15 -8.34
N ARG A 79 -14.45 1.05 -9.26
CA ARG A 79 -15.32 1.40 -10.39
C ARG A 79 -15.50 0.16 -11.26
N LYS A 80 -16.75 -0.19 -11.58
CA LYS A 80 -17.04 -1.21 -12.58
C LYS A 80 -16.60 -0.68 -13.93
N ASP A 81 -15.93 -1.51 -14.72
CA ASP A 81 -15.64 -1.17 -16.10
C ASP A 81 -16.91 -1.36 -16.94
N TYR A 82 -17.36 -0.27 -17.54
CA TYR A 82 -18.52 -0.21 -18.42
C TYR A 82 -18.12 -0.02 -19.88
N SER A 83 -16.83 -0.07 -20.22
CA SER A 83 -16.29 0.15 -21.57
C SER A 83 -17.04 -0.66 -22.64
N ALA A 84 -17.16 -1.98 -22.44
CA ALA A 84 -17.87 -2.87 -23.35
C ALA A 84 -19.37 -2.54 -23.48
N GLN A 85 -20.02 -2.13 -22.40
CA GLN A 85 -21.45 -1.75 -22.42
C GLN A 85 -21.65 -0.41 -23.13
N ILE A 86 -20.71 0.52 -22.95
CA ILE A 86 -20.71 1.80 -23.66
C ILE A 86 -20.50 1.59 -25.16
N GLU A 87 -19.59 0.69 -25.56
CA GLU A 87 -19.38 0.33 -26.97
C GLU A 87 -20.62 -0.28 -27.59
N LEU A 88 -21.29 -1.23 -26.92
CA LEU A 88 -22.56 -1.81 -27.38
C LEU A 88 -23.65 -0.74 -27.59
N LEU A 89 -23.63 0.32 -26.77
CA LEU A 89 -24.58 1.41 -26.89
C LEU A 89 -24.22 2.40 -27.99
N ARG A 90 -22.99 2.44 -28.54
CA ARG A 90 -22.58 3.46 -29.52
C ARG A 90 -23.41 3.43 -30.80
N ASP A 91 -23.77 2.24 -31.27
CA ASP A 91 -24.52 2.03 -32.52
C ASP A 91 -26.06 2.08 -32.33
N VAL A 92 -26.53 2.27 -31.09
CA VAL A 92 -27.96 2.38 -30.80
C VAL A 92 -28.43 3.80 -31.07
N ASP A 93 -29.38 3.98 -31.98
CA ASP A 93 -29.98 5.28 -32.29
C ASP A 93 -30.46 6.01 -31.01
N LEU A 94 -30.10 7.29 -30.86
CA LEU A 94 -30.25 8.05 -29.62
C LEU A 94 -31.71 8.12 -29.13
N LEU A 95 -32.67 8.06 -30.06
CA LEU A 95 -34.11 8.08 -29.79
C LEU A 95 -34.62 6.85 -29.01
N LYS A 96 -33.87 5.75 -28.96
CA LYS A 96 -34.25 4.53 -28.22
C LYS A 96 -33.67 4.48 -26.79
N ARG A 97 -32.87 5.47 -26.38
CA ARG A 97 -32.17 5.47 -25.07
C ARG A 97 -32.93 6.22 -23.97
N THR A 98 -33.99 6.95 -24.32
CA THR A 98 -34.88 7.66 -23.39
C THR A 98 -36.21 6.92 -23.28
N THR A 99 -36.28 5.90 -22.42
CA THR A 99 -37.53 5.37 -21.84
C THR A 99 -37.15 4.75 -20.50
#